data_AF-A0A1V1PJD1-F1
#
_entry.id   AF-A0A1V1PJD1-F1
#
_cell.length_a   1.000
_cell.length_b   1.000
_cell.length_c   1.000
_cell.angle_alpha   90.00
_cell.angle_beta   90.00
_cell.angle_gamma   90.00
#
_symmetry.space_group_name_H-M   'P 1'
#
loop_
_entity.id
_entity.type
_entity.pdbx_description
1 polymer ?
#
loop_
_entity_poly.entity_id
_entity_poly.type
_entity_poly.pdbx_seq_one_letter_code
_entity_poly.pdbx_strand_id
1 'polypeptide(L)'
;MCPSKKEEALQEFFGARRPTCWVTRERPKIDRIACPWAIRRFIDANAEIIYVPTQEVFDTAAREKAVAFDIPGAPISHEDELCSFDTLLARFGLNDDQALAKVARIVRGADTDHHEIAPEAAGLHAISLGLSQNFDDDHALLAQGMVVYDALYAWAKNGKVERHTWTPPA
;
A
#
# COMPACT_ATOMS: atom_id res chain seq x y z
N MET A 1 22.46 20.81 0.16
CA MET A 1 22.19 19.39 0.44
C MET A 1 21.48 18.83 -0.79
N CYS A 2 21.79 17.61 -1.22
CA CYS A 2 21.02 16.96 -2.28
C CYS A 2 19.60 16.70 -1.75
N PRO A 3 18.54 16.87 -2.55
CA PRO A 3 17.19 16.49 -2.13
C PRO A 3 17.15 15.01 -1.76
N SER A 4 16.31 14.64 -0.79
CA SER A 4 16.08 13.22 -0.50
C SER A 4 15.40 12.54 -1.71
N LYS A 5 15.57 11.22 -1.89
CA LYS A 5 14.84 10.45 -2.94
C LYS A 5 13.33 10.72 -2.93
N LYS A 6 12.75 10.88 -1.73
CA LYS A 6 11.35 11.26 -1.55
C LYS A 6 11.03 12.61 -2.19
N GLU A 7 11.86 13.63 -1.94
CA GLU A 7 11.66 14.97 -2.52
C GLU A 7 11.83 14.98 -4.03
N GLU A 8 12.79 14.23 -4.56
CA GLU A 8 12.98 14.05 -6.00
C GLU A 8 11.76 13.41 -6.66
N ALA A 9 11.26 12.30 -6.10
CA ALA A 9 10.06 11.62 -6.58
C ALA A 9 8.81 12.51 -6.50
N LEU A 10 8.64 13.25 -5.40
CA LEU A 10 7.54 14.20 -5.25
C LEU A 10 7.61 15.34 -6.28
N GLN A 11 8.81 15.87 -6.53
CA GLN A 11 9.01 16.92 -7.52
C GLN A 11 8.73 16.42 -8.94
N GLU A 12 9.15 15.20 -9.27
CA GLU A 12 8.91 14.60 -10.59
C GLU A 12 7.42 14.35 -10.85
N PHE A 13 6.72 13.75 -9.89
CA PHE A 13 5.32 13.37 -10.08
C PHE A 13 4.32 14.52 -9.90
N PHE A 14 4.60 15.44 -8.98
CA PHE A 14 3.63 16.45 -8.56
C PHE A 14 4.16 17.88 -8.63
N GLY A 15 5.46 18.07 -8.82
CA GLY A 15 6.10 19.36 -8.60
C GLY A 15 5.77 19.92 -7.21
N ALA A 16 5.38 21.19 -7.17
CA ALA A 16 4.97 21.88 -5.95
C ALA A 16 3.53 21.56 -5.49
N ARG A 17 2.73 20.81 -6.27
CA ARG A 17 1.31 20.59 -5.98
C ARG A 17 1.11 19.72 -4.74
N ARG A 18 0.31 20.20 -3.78
CA ARG A 18 -0.17 19.44 -2.62
C ARG A 18 -1.66 19.75 -2.36
N PRO A 19 -2.45 18.82 -1.83
CA PRO A 19 -2.08 17.41 -1.57
C PRO A 19 -1.77 16.66 -2.87
N THR A 20 -0.95 15.62 -2.77
CA THR A 20 -0.72 14.69 -3.88
C THR A 20 -2.01 13.94 -4.19
N CYS A 21 -2.30 13.70 -5.47
CA CYS A 21 -3.49 12.95 -5.88
C CYS A 21 -3.06 11.68 -6.62
N TRP A 22 -3.67 10.57 -6.26
CA TRP A 22 -3.35 9.25 -6.77
C TRP A 22 -4.62 8.58 -7.26
N VAL A 23 -4.55 7.79 -8.32
CA VAL A 23 -5.71 7.10 -8.88
C VAL A 23 -5.41 5.65 -9.17
N THR A 24 -6.35 4.76 -8.86
CA THR A 24 -6.29 3.35 -9.21
C THR A 24 -7.70 2.80 -9.47
N ARG A 25 -7.78 1.51 -9.76
CA ARG A 25 -9.01 0.80 -10.07
C ARG A 25 -9.86 0.60 -8.81
N GLU A 26 -11.17 0.69 -8.96
CA GLU A 26 -12.18 0.40 -7.94
C GLU A 26 -12.16 -1.05 -7.44
N ARG A 27 -12.85 -1.31 -6.32
CA ARG A 27 -12.83 -2.60 -5.60
C ARG A 27 -11.39 -3.01 -5.22
N PRO A 28 -10.68 -2.17 -4.44
CA PRO A 28 -9.30 -2.38 -4.08
C PRO A 28 -9.12 -3.58 -3.14
N LYS A 29 -7.97 -4.23 -3.29
CA LYS A 29 -7.45 -5.30 -2.43
C LYS A 29 -5.96 -5.10 -2.30
N ILE A 30 -5.38 -5.63 -1.22
CA ILE A 30 -3.94 -5.76 -0.97
C ILE A 30 -3.15 -4.52 -1.44
N ASP A 31 -2.51 -4.53 -2.62
CA ASP A 31 -1.70 -3.41 -3.13
C ASP A 31 -2.46 -2.10 -3.27
N ARG A 32 -3.71 -2.15 -3.72
CA ARG A 32 -4.58 -0.96 -3.87
C ARG A 32 -5.08 -0.41 -2.54
N ILE A 33 -4.65 -1.00 -1.42
CA ILE A 33 -4.83 -0.49 -0.05
C ILE A 33 -3.47 -0.21 0.61
N ALA A 34 -2.49 -1.10 0.44
CA ALA A 34 -1.14 -0.95 0.97
C ALA A 34 -0.48 0.33 0.44
N CYS A 35 -0.57 0.58 -0.88
CA CYS A 35 -0.01 1.79 -1.50
C CYS A 35 -0.65 3.06 -0.92
N PRO A 36 -1.99 3.24 -0.92
CA PRO A 36 -2.64 4.36 -0.22
C PRO A 36 -2.23 4.54 1.24
N TRP A 37 -2.04 3.43 1.97
CA TRP A 37 -1.57 3.48 3.35
C TRP A 37 -0.16 4.06 3.44
N ALA A 38 0.80 3.53 2.67
CA ALA A 38 2.17 4.04 2.68
C ALA A 38 2.25 5.48 2.18
N ILE A 39 1.47 5.84 1.16
CA ILE A 39 1.35 7.21 0.66
C ILE A 39 0.95 8.14 1.81
N ARG A 40 -0.12 7.83 2.54
CA ARG A 40 -0.61 8.68 3.63
C ARG A 40 0.27 8.69 4.87
N ARG A 41 1.00 7.60 5.15
CA ARG A 41 1.83 7.51 6.37
C ARG A 41 3.25 8.06 6.18
N PHE A 42 3.82 7.93 4.99
CA PHE A 42 5.24 8.20 4.77
C PHE A 42 5.52 9.21 3.66
N ILE A 43 4.56 9.47 2.75
CA ILE A 43 4.77 10.37 1.60
C ILE A 43 4.08 11.72 1.84
N ASP A 44 2.75 11.74 1.91
CA ASP A 44 1.92 12.93 2.08
C ASP A 44 0.65 12.57 2.89
N ALA A 45 0.56 13.08 4.12
CA ALA A 45 -0.53 12.80 5.04
C ALA A 45 -1.91 13.25 4.54
N ASN A 46 -1.95 14.21 3.60
CA ASN A 46 -3.17 14.74 3.04
C ASN A 46 -3.49 14.18 1.66
N ALA A 47 -2.77 13.14 1.21
CA ALA A 47 -2.94 12.58 -0.13
C ALA A 47 -4.38 12.14 -0.42
N GLU A 48 -4.85 12.55 -1.59
CA GLU A 48 -6.14 12.16 -2.17
C GLU A 48 -5.96 10.87 -2.97
N ILE A 49 -6.84 9.90 -2.73
CA ILE A 49 -6.83 8.59 -3.38
C ILE A 49 -8.15 8.46 -4.11
N ILE A 50 -8.11 8.26 -5.42
CA ILE A 50 -9.29 8.14 -6.27
C ILE A 50 -9.40 6.69 -6.74
N TYR A 51 -10.59 6.12 -6.58
CA TYR A 51 -10.96 4.82 -7.13
C TYR A 51 -11.96 5.02 -8.25
N VAL A 52 -11.68 4.45 -9.43
CA VAL A 52 -12.55 4.53 -10.61
C VAL A 52 -12.60 3.20 -11.34
N PRO A 53 -13.59 2.97 -12.23
CA PRO A 53 -13.57 1.83 -13.15
C PRO A 53 -12.26 1.74 -13.92
N THR A 54 -11.84 0.51 -14.24
CA THR A 54 -10.50 0.24 -14.80
C THR A 54 -10.17 1.07 -16.03
N GLN A 55 -11.13 1.22 -16.93
CA GLN A 55 -11.01 1.95 -18.18
C GLN A 55 -10.89 3.47 -17.99
N GLU A 56 -11.23 4.01 -16.82
CA GLU A 56 -11.26 5.45 -16.53
C GLU A 56 -10.01 5.93 -15.78
N VAL A 57 -9.11 5.02 -15.38
CA VAL A 57 -7.95 5.35 -14.52
C VAL A 57 -7.05 6.39 -15.17
N PHE A 58 -6.65 6.20 -16.44
CA PHE A 58 -5.73 7.12 -17.11
C PHE A 58 -6.40 8.44 -17.50
N ASP A 59 -7.66 8.41 -17.91
CA ASP A 59 -8.44 9.62 -18.20
C ASP A 59 -8.61 10.47 -16.93
N THR A 60 -8.88 9.81 -15.80
CA THR A 60 -8.95 10.47 -14.49
C THR A 60 -7.59 10.98 -14.03
N ALA A 61 -6.51 10.22 -14.25
CA ALA A 61 -5.14 10.67 -13.98
C ALA A 61 -4.81 11.97 -14.71
N ALA A 62 -5.14 12.04 -16.01
CA ALA A 62 -4.92 13.24 -16.82
C ALA A 62 -5.78 14.43 -16.34
N ARG A 63 -7.08 14.20 -16.11
CA ARG A 63 -8.04 15.23 -15.67
C ARG A 63 -7.69 15.82 -14.30
N GLU A 64 -7.38 14.96 -13.33
CA GLU A 64 -7.11 15.35 -11.93
C GLU A 64 -5.62 15.65 -11.68
N LYS A 65 -4.78 15.54 -12.71
CA LYS A 65 -3.31 15.61 -12.59
C LYS A 65 -2.80 14.66 -11.50
N ALA A 66 -3.42 13.48 -11.42
CA ALA A 66 -3.12 12.44 -10.45
C ALA A 66 -2.12 11.43 -11.01
N VAL A 67 -1.42 10.73 -10.12
CA VAL A 67 -0.54 9.63 -10.51
C VAL A 67 -1.33 8.33 -10.48
N ALA A 68 -1.42 7.66 -11.62
CA ALA A 68 -1.96 6.31 -11.70
C ALA A 68 -1.02 5.32 -10.99
N PHE A 69 -1.58 4.31 -10.33
CA PHE A 69 -0.81 3.20 -9.77
C PHE A 69 -1.59 1.88 -9.79
N ASP A 70 -0.88 0.76 -9.69
CA ASP A 70 -1.44 -0.60 -9.69
C ASP A 70 -2.33 -0.93 -10.90
N ILE A 71 -1.85 -0.54 -12.09
CA ILE A 71 -2.47 -0.85 -13.37
C ILE A 71 -1.36 -0.86 -14.45
N PRO A 72 -1.42 -1.76 -15.46
CA PRO A 72 -0.42 -1.79 -16.53
C PRO A 72 -0.24 -0.43 -17.19
N GLY A 73 1.02 0.02 -17.31
CA GLY A 73 1.38 1.32 -17.88
C GLY A 73 1.43 2.49 -16.88
N ALA A 74 1.03 2.27 -15.62
CA ALA A 74 1.24 3.25 -14.55
C ALA A 74 2.73 3.36 -14.17
N PRO A 75 3.19 4.54 -13.71
CA PRO A 75 4.57 4.73 -13.23
C PRO A 75 4.88 3.99 -11.92
N ILE A 76 3.84 3.57 -11.19
CA ILE A 76 3.96 2.69 -10.01
C ILE A 76 3.10 1.47 -10.29
N SER A 77 3.75 0.37 -10.64
CA SER A 77 3.12 -0.90 -11.01
C SER A 77 4.03 -2.05 -10.58
N HIS A 78 3.59 -3.29 -10.77
CA HIS A 78 4.43 -4.46 -10.63
C HIS A 78 5.65 -4.38 -11.57
N GLU A 79 6.80 -4.82 -11.06
CA GLU A 79 8.08 -4.92 -11.78
C GLU A 79 8.67 -6.31 -11.54
N ASP A 80 8.71 -7.17 -12.56
CA ASP A 80 9.10 -8.58 -12.44
C ASP A 80 8.30 -9.29 -11.32
N GLU A 81 9.00 -9.71 -10.25
CA GLU A 81 8.43 -10.39 -9.07
C GLU A 81 8.00 -9.41 -7.96
N LEU A 82 8.19 -8.10 -8.18
CA LEU A 82 7.85 -7.04 -7.22
C LEU A 82 6.43 -6.55 -7.47
N CYS A 83 5.68 -6.33 -6.38
CA CYS A 83 4.35 -5.73 -6.44
C CYS A 83 4.43 -4.20 -6.51
N SER A 84 3.32 -3.52 -6.82
CA SER A 84 3.25 -2.05 -6.86
C SER A 84 3.70 -1.41 -5.55
N PHE A 85 3.45 -2.06 -4.41
CA PHE A 85 3.90 -1.59 -3.10
C PHE A 85 5.42 -1.56 -2.98
N ASP A 86 6.12 -2.60 -3.45
CA ASP A 86 7.59 -2.63 -3.49
C ASP A 86 8.15 -1.49 -4.36
N THR A 87 7.57 -1.31 -5.55
CA THR A 87 7.96 -0.25 -6.48
C THR A 87 7.76 1.13 -5.86
N LEU A 88 6.63 1.36 -5.16
CA LEU A 88 6.36 2.61 -4.44
C LEU A 88 7.43 2.89 -3.37
N LEU A 89 7.74 1.91 -2.52
CA LEU A 89 8.74 2.12 -1.46
C LEU A 89 10.13 2.41 -2.05
N ALA A 90 10.52 1.71 -3.12
CA ALA A 90 11.78 1.96 -3.82
C ALA A 90 11.83 3.37 -4.40
N ARG A 91 10.75 3.79 -5.05
CA ARG A 91 10.64 5.06 -5.74
C ARG A 91 10.76 6.26 -4.81
N PHE A 92 10.24 6.15 -3.60
CA PHE A 92 10.27 7.20 -2.58
C PHE A 92 11.40 7.03 -1.54
N GLY A 93 12.28 6.04 -1.71
CA GLY A 93 13.41 5.80 -0.80
C GLY A 93 12.99 5.35 0.60
N LEU A 94 11.92 4.56 0.71
CA LEU A 94 11.36 4.07 1.96
C LEU A 94 11.88 2.66 2.34
N ASN A 95 12.66 2.02 1.46
CA ASN A 95 13.14 0.64 1.63
C ASN A 95 14.14 0.44 2.78
N ASP A 96 14.76 1.52 3.29
CA ASP A 96 15.73 1.43 4.38
C ASP A 96 15.08 1.19 5.75
N ASP A 97 13.76 1.43 5.87
CA ASP A 97 13.00 1.08 7.08
C ASP A 97 12.74 -0.44 7.11
N GLN A 98 13.35 -1.12 8.08
CA GLN A 98 13.24 -2.58 8.23
C GLN A 98 11.81 -3.07 8.48
N ALA A 99 10.98 -2.28 9.15
CA ALA A 99 9.58 -2.62 9.36
C ALA A 99 8.79 -2.48 8.05
N LEU A 100 9.04 -1.44 7.25
CA LEU A 100 8.45 -1.32 5.92
C LEU A 100 8.92 -2.44 4.99
N ALA A 101 10.20 -2.81 5.02
CA ALA A 101 10.72 -3.92 4.23
C ALA A 101 10.04 -5.25 4.61
N LYS A 102 9.75 -5.47 5.90
CA LYS A 102 9.00 -6.65 6.36
C LYS A 102 7.55 -6.62 5.89
N VAL A 103 6.87 -5.47 5.99
CA VAL A 103 5.51 -5.28 5.48
C VAL A 103 5.48 -5.53 3.96
N ALA A 104 6.46 -5.02 3.21
CA ALA A 104 6.55 -5.20 1.76
C ALA A 104 6.63 -6.67 1.37
N ARG A 105 7.43 -7.47 2.07
CA ARG A 105 7.50 -8.92 1.85
C ARG A 105 6.16 -9.63 2.09
N ILE A 106 5.39 -9.20 3.09
CA ILE A 106 4.07 -9.76 3.40
C ILE A 106 3.04 -9.36 2.33
N VAL A 107 3.04 -8.08 1.95
CA VAL A 107 2.17 -7.53 0.90
C VAL A 107 2.43 -8.25 -0.42
N ARG A 108 3.68 -8.34 -0.84
CA ARG A 108 4.09 -9.07 -2.05
C ARG A 108 3.55 -10.50 -2.04
N GLY A 109 3.77 -11.25 -0.97
CA GLY A 109 3.33 -12.64 -0.89
C GLY A 109 1.82 -12.80 -0.95
N ALA A 110 1.07 -11.82 -0.44
CA ALA A 110 -0.39 -11.81 -0.50
C ALA A 110 -0.89 -11.42 -1.89
N ASP A 111 -0.28 -10.41 -2.51
CA ASP A 111 -0.73 -9.83 -3.78
C ASP A 111 -0.40 -10.71 -5.00
N THR A 112 0.74 -11.42 -4.93
CA THR A 112 1.22 -12.28 -6.02
C THR A 112 0.88 -13.77 -5.85
N ASP A 113 0.05 -14.14 -4.87
CA ASP A 113 -0.31 -15.53 -4.52
C ASP A 113 0.89 -16.42 -4.15
N HIS A 114 1.97 -15.80 -3.66
CA HIS A 114 3.20 -16.46 -3.19
C HIS A 114 3.25 -16.46 -1.65
N HIS A 115 2.23 -17.03 -1.00
CA HIS A 115 2.07 -16.99 0.45
C HIS A 115 3.26 -17.60 1.24
N GLU A 116 4.04 -18.48 0.62
CA GLU A 116 5.23 -19.09 1.21
C GLU A 116 6.35 -18.10 1.52
N ILE A 117 6.37 -16.92 0.90
CA ILE A 117 7.45 -15.95 1.14
C ILE A 117 7.29 -15.29 2.51
N ALA A 118 6.09 -15.22 3.09
CA ALA A 118 5.87 -14.75 4.45
C ALA A 118 4.66 -15.44 5.09
N PRO A 119 4.79 -16.05 6.28
CA PRO A 119 3.68 -16.79 6.89
C PRO A 119 2.44 -15.92 7.16
N GLU A 120 2.62 -14.60 7.31
CA GLU A 120 1.53 -13.64 7.49
C GLU A 120 0.75 -13.33 6.19
N ALA A 121 1.29 -13.64 5.01
CA ALA A 121 0.72 -13.28 3.71
C ALA A 121 -0.66 -13.88 3.48
N ALA A 122 -0.84 -15.18 3.74
CA ALA A 122 -2.15 -15.83 3.60
C ALA A 122 -3.22 -15.21 4.52
N GLY A 123 -2.81 -14.79 5.73
CA GLY A 123 -3.69 -14.08 6.66
C GLY A 123 -4.08 -12.70 6.14
N LEU A 124 -3.12 -11.93 5.62
CA LEU A 124 -3.40 -10.63 5.01
C LEU A 124 -4.32 -10.77 3.79
N HIS A 125 -4.09 -11.74 2.93
CA HIS A 125 -4.95 -12.03 1.78
C HIS A 125 -6.39 -12.34 2.23
N ALA A 126 -6.56 -13.25 3.20
CA ALA A 126 -7.89 -13.58 3.74
C ALA A 126 -8.63 -12.36 4.32
N ILE A 127 -7.92 -11.52 5.09
CA ILE A 127 -8.47 -10.27 5.64
C ILE A 127 -8.87 -9.32 4.52
N SER A 128 -8.01 -9.14 3.50
CA SER A 128 -8.29 -8.23 2.39
C SER A 128 -9.52 -8.68 1.58
N LEU A 129 -9.68 -9.99 1.33
CA LEU A 129 -10.89 -10.53 0.70
C LEU A 129 -12.14 -10.27 1.56
N GLY A 130 -12.05 -10.53 2.87
CA GLY A 130 -13.16 -10.26 3.80
C GLY A 130 -13.56 -8.78 3.83
N LEU A 131 -12.60 -7.86 3.88
CA LEU A 131 -12.87 -6.42 3.79
C LEU A 131 -13.58 -6.05 2.49
N SER A 132 -13.15 -6.62 1.35
CA SER A 132 -13.79 -6.36 0.05
C SER A 132 -15.22 -6.89 -0.07
N GLN A 133 -15.62 -7.82 0.80
CA GLN A 133 -16.98 -8.36 0.89
C GLN A 133 -17.84 -7.57 1.88
N ASN A 134 -17.23 -7.01 2.94
CA ASN A 134 -17.93 -6.28 3.98
C ASN A 134 -18.26 -4.82 3.59
N PHE A 135 -17.52 -4.25 2.64
CA PHE A 135 -17.64 -2.85 2.24
C PHE A 135 -17.78 -2.72 0.73
N ASP A 136 -18.88 -2.13 0.29
CA ASP A 136 -19.09 -1.80 -1.12
C ASP A 136 -18.50 -0.44 -1.52
N ASP A 137 -18.38 0.47 -0.56
CA ASP A 137 -17.73 1.77 -0.74
C ASP A 137 -16.21 1.64 -0.57
N ASP A 138 -15.47 1.98 -1.62
CA ASP A 138 -14.01 1.81 -1.67
C ASP A 138 -13.28 2.67 -0.63
N HIS A 139 -13.82 3.83 -0.26
CA HIS A 139 -13.23 4.69 0.76
C HIS A 139 -13.46 4.15 2.18
N ALA A 140 -14.63 3.60 2.46
CA ALA A 140 -14.93 2.89 3.70
C ALA A 140 -14.05 1.65 3.84
N LEU A 141 -13.86 0.88 2.76
CA LEU A 141 -12.93 -0.24 2.70
C LEU A 141 -11.50 0.23 3.01
N LEU A 142 -11.02 1.28 2.32
CA LEU A 142 -9.71 1.86 2.57
C LEU A 142 -9.53 2.26 4.03
N ALA A 143 -10.53 2.92 4.65
CA ALA A 143 -10.46 3.32 6.05
C ALA A 143 -10.22 2.12 7.00
N GLN A 144 -10.85 0.97 6.76
CA GLN A 144 -10.58 -0.25 7.54
C GLN A 144 -9.21 -0.85 7.22
N GLY A 145 -8.83 -0.85 5.94
CA GLY A 145 -7.51 -1.29 5.48
C GLY A 145 -6.38 -0.52 6.17
N MET A 146 -6.52 0.80 6.33
CA MET A 146 -5.54 1.64 7.02
C MET A 146 -5.24 1.11 8.44
N VAL A 147 -6.25 0.66 9.18
CA VAL A 147 -6.08 0.12 10.53
C VAL A 147 -5.28 -1.18 10.52
N VAL A 148 -5.55 -2.06 9.53
CA VAL A 148 -4.82 -3.33 9.37
C VAL A 148 -3.35 -3.07 9.09
N TYR A 149 -3.02 -2.15 8.18
CA TYR A 149 -1.64 -1.83 7.85
C TYR A 149 -0.91 -1.07 8.97
N ASP A 150 -1.60 -0.19 9.71
CA ASP A 150 -1.04 0.43 10.91
C ASP A 150 -0.66 -0.63 11.97
N ALA A 151 -1.54 -1.63 12.19
CA ALA A 151 -1.27 -2.74 13.11
C ALA A 151 -0.12 -3.63 12.62
N LEU A 152 -0.09 -3.95 11.32
CA LEU A 152 0.96 -4.78 10.72
C LEU A 152 2.32 -4.09 10.78
N TYR A 153 2.39 -2.79 10.50
CA TYR A 153 3.62 -2.00 10.62
C TYR A 153 4.08 -1.88 12.08
N ALA A 154 3.15 -1.63 13.01
CA ALA A 154 3.48 -1.59 14.44
C ALA A 154 4.05 -2.92 14.96
N TRP A 155 3.48 -4.04 14.52
CA TRP A 155 4.01 -5.38 14.78
C TRP A 155 5.38 -5.60 14.11
N ALA A 156 5.54 -5.19 12.85
CA ALA A 156 6.81 -5.32 12.13
C ALA A 156 7.95 -4.53 12.80
N LYS A 157 7.62 -3.36 13.39
CA LYS A 157 8.57 -2.48 14.08
C LYS A 157 8.93 -2.94 15.49
N ASN A 158 7.95 -3.43 16.25
CA ASN A 158 8.11 -3.67 17.69
C ASN A 158 8.05 -5.15 18.09
N GLY A 159 7.83 -6.04 17.12
CA GLY A 159 7.45 -7.44 17.35
C GLY A 159 8.49 -8.22 18.13
N LYS A 160 8.38 -8.18 19.46
CA LYS A 160 8.70 -9.33 20.31
C LYS A 160 7.70 -10.42 19.93
N VAL A 161 8.17 -11.63 19.69
CA VAL A 161 7.31 -12.79 19.40
C VAL A 161 6.59 -13.17 20.70
N GLU A 162 5.51 -12.47 21.03
CA GLU A 162 4.58 -12.90 22.06
C GLU A 162 3.79 -14.08 21.51
N ARG A 163 4.00 -15.25 22.12
CA ARG A 163 3.21 -16.44 21.80
C ARG A 163 2.00 -16.48 22.72
N HIS A 164 0.82 -16.75 22.18
CA HIS A 164 -0.39 -16.98 22.97
C HIS A 164 -0.34 -18.34 23.69
N THR A 165 0.59 -18.50 24.63
CA THR A 165 0.77 -19.68 25.47
C THR A 165 0.11 -19.48 26.84
N TRP A 166 -1.13 -18.99 26.85
CA TRP A 166 -1.89 -18.89 28.09
C TRP A 166 -2.36 -20.28 28.51
N THR A 167 -1.96 -20.70 29.72
CA THR A 167 -2.46 -21.93 30.34
C THR A 167 -3.29 -21.51 31.56
N PRO A 168 -4.61 -21.78 31.60
CA PRO A 168 -5.39 -21.48 32.79
C PRO A 168 -4.86 -22.27 34.00
N PRO A 169 -4.93 -21.71 35.22
CA PRO A 169 -4.73 -22.51 36.42
C PRO A 169 -5.79 -23.64 36.47
N ALA A 170 -5.36 -24.83 36.88
CA ALA A 170 -6.19 -26.02 37.03
C ALA A 170 -7.24 -25.89 38.13
#